data_AF-R5CK09-F1
#
_entry.id   AF-R5CK09-F1
#
_cell.length_a   1.000
_cell.length_b   1.000
_cell.length_c   1.000
_cell.angle_alpha   90.00
_cell.angle_beta   90.00
_cell.angle_gamma   90.00
#
_symmetry.space_group_name_H-M   'P 1'
#
loop_
_entity.id
_entity.type
_entity.pdbx_description
1 polymer ?
#
loop_
_entity_poly.entity_id
_entity_poly.type
_entity_poly.pdbx_seq_one_letter_code
_entity_poly.pdbx_strand_id
1 'polypeptide(L)'
;MCSILGYCGASARKEDAAAALAKTISRGPDDSKLIDTGKGFLGFNRLSIMGLTPEGMQPFERDGSYVVCNGEIYGFRPMKEYLKGRGYTFVSDSDCEILLPLYEEYGVDMFRLLDAEYALILFDGRTGEYIAARDPIGIRPLYYGYDKKGVIVFASEPKNLIELCDKILPFPPGCYYKDGSFHTYRDMTDIDYYSQDDLDTICTNIHDKLMRGIEKRLDADAPVGYLLSGGLDSSLVCGAAANLMEKPLETISRRRRPSPSAWTSMPSI
;
A
#
# COMPACT_ATOMS: atom_id res chain seq x y z
N MET A 1 -3.78 -8.78 -3.01
CA MET A 1 -3.43 -7.46 -2.43
C MET A 1 -4.70 -6.90 -1.85
N CYS A 2 -4.70 -6.21 -0.72
CA CYS A 2 -5.94 -5.64 -0.19
C CYS A 2 -6.61 -4.62 -1.14
N SER A 3 -7.85 -4.25 -0.83
CA SER A 3 -8.53 -3.12 -1.48
C SER A 3 -9.27 -2.28 -0.46
N ILE A 4 -9.20 -0.96 -0.60
CA ILE A 4 -9.84 0.00 0.29
C ILE A 4 -10.91 0.82 -0.44
N LEU A 5 -11.91 1.27 0.30
CA LEU A 5 -12.97 2.18 -0.13
C LEU A 5 -13.23 3.22 0.97
N GLY A 6 -13.42 4.48 0.58
CA GLY A 6 -13.94 5.52 1.46
C GLY A 6 -15.02 6.31 0.73
N TYR A 7 -16.25 6.30 1.24
CA TYR A 7 -17.36 7.12 0.73
C TYR A 7 -17.65 8.21 1.77
N CYS A 8 -17.07 9.39 1.56
CA CYS A 8 -16.80 10.37 2.62
C CYS A 8 -17.93 11.40 2.82
N GLY A 9 -19.18 10.94 2.95
CA GLY A 9 -20.29 11.85 3.24
C GLY A 9 -21.48 11.18 3.91
N ALA A 10 -22.11 11.87 4.86
CA ALA A 10 -23.26 11.37 5.60
C ALA A 10 -24.49 11.09 4.72
N SER A 11 -24.52 11.66 3.52
CA SER A 11 -25.57 11.38 2.52
C SER A 11 -25.32 10.14 1.67
N ALA A 12 -24.19 9.46 1.86
CA ALA A 12 -23.87 8.21 1.19
C ALA A 12 -24.84 7.12 1.65
N ARG A 13 -25.15 6.19 0.74
CA ARG A 13 -26.00 5.04 1.07
C ARG A 13 -25.12 3.82 1.30
N LYS A 14 -25.47 3.01 2.31
CA LYS A 14 -24.73 1.79 2.64
C LYS A 14 -24.73 0.81 1.48
N GLU A 15 -25.83 0.71 0.75
CA GLU A 15 -25.99 -0.20 -0.40
C GLU A 15 -25.02 0.17 -1.53
N ASP A 16 -24.85 1.46 -1.79
CA ASP A 16 -23.93 1.96 -2.82
C ASP A 16 -22.47 1.67 -2.43
N ALA A 17 -22.11 1.93 -1.16
CA ALA A 17 -20.77 1.63 -0.64
C ALA A 17 -20.47 0.12 -0.65
N ALA A 18 -21.43 -0.72 -0.26
CA ALA A 18 -21.28 -2.17 -0.28
C ALA A 18 -21.13 -2.72 -1.71
N ALA A 19 -21.96 -2.25 -2.64
CA ALA A 19 -21.88 -2.64 -4.05
C ALA A 19 -20.53 -2.22 -4.66
N ALA A 20 -20.04 -1.01 -4.35
CA ALA A 20 -18.74 -0.54 -4.77
C ALA A 20 -17.59 -1.40 -4.22
N LEU A 21 -17.60 -1.73 -2.92
CA LEU A 21 -16.56 -2.55 -2.28
C LEU A 21 -16.52 -3.97 -2.86
N ALA A 22 -17.68 -4.55 -3.17
CA ALA A 22 -17.79 -5.91 -3.69
C ALA A 22 -17.06 -6.12 -5.04
N LYS A 23 -16.88 -5.06 -5.84
CA LYS A 23 -16.20 -5.12 -7.15
C LYS A 23 -14.73 -5.49 -7.07
N THR A 24 -14.10 -5.36 -5.90
CA THR A 24 -12.69 -5.67 -5.67
C THR A 24 -12.46 -6.81 -4.69
N ILE A 25 -13.46 -7.65 -4.41
CA ILE A 25 -13.27 -8.84 -3.55
C ILE A 25 -12.13 -9.74 -4.06
N SER A 26 -11.97 -9.85 -5.39
CA SER A 26 -10.88 -10.66 -5.98
C SER A 26 -9.47 -10.22 -5.58
N ARG A 27 -9.30 -8.98 -5.11
CA ARG A 27 -8.01 -8.48 -4.61
C ARG A 27 -7.72 -9.01 -3.20
N GLY A 28 -8.72 -8.91 -2.32
CA GLY A 28 -8.70 -9.35 -0.93
C GLY A 28 -9.76 -10.42 -0.67
N PRO A 29 -9.50 -11.67 -1.08
CA PRO A 29 -10.50 -12.74 -1.04
C PRO A 29 -10.72 -13.33 0.35
N ASP A 30 -9.89 -12.99 1.34
CA ASP A 30 -9.90 -13.68 2.64
C ASP A 30 -11.04 -13.18 3.54
N ASP A 31 -11.29 -11.87 3.53
CA ASP A 31 -12.35 -11.26 4.35
C ASP A 31 -12.75 -9.88 3.82
N SER A 32 -13.94 -9.41 4.18
CA SER A 32 -14.48 -8.10 3.80
C SER A 32 -15.24 -7.43 4.94
N LYS A 33 -14.95 -6.15 5.19
CA LYS A 33 -15.62 -5.36 6.23
C LYS A 33 -15.95 -3.97 5.70
N LEU A 34 -17.17 -3.52 5.99
CA LEU A 34 -17.64 -2.17 5.73
C LEU A 34 -18.21 -1.60 7.04
N ILE A 35 -17.73 -0.43 7.45
CA ILE A 35 -18.22 0.27 8.63
C ILE A 35 -18.88 1.59 8.25
N ASP A 36 -19.80 2.03 9.09
CA ASP A 36 -20.39 3.36 9.07
C ASP A 36 -19.70 4.21 10.13
N THR A 37 -19.15 5.37 9.75
CA THR A 37 -18.49 6.30 10.67
C THR A 37 -19.46 7.36 11.23
N GLY A 38 -20.73 7.32 10.83
CA GLY A 38 -21.71 8.39 11.02
C GLY A 38 -21.53 9.57 10.05
N LYS A 39 -20.43 9.60 9.29
CA LYS A 39 -20.09 10.64 8.31
C LYS A 39 -19.79 10.06 6.92
N GLY A 40 -20.05 8.77 6.72
CA GLY A 40 -19.71 8.05 5.52
C GLY A 40 -19.35 6.61 5.82
N PHE A 41 -18.70 5.95 4.87
CA PHE A 41 -18.34 4.55 4.98
C PHE A 41 -16.86 4.32 4.71
N LEU A 42 -16.26 3.37 5.46
CA LEU A 42 -14.94 2.81 5.18
C LEU A 42 -15.06 1.32 4.92
N GLY A 43 -14.47 0.88 3.81
CA GLY A 43 -14.51 -0.50 3.35
C GLY A 43 -13.12 -1.08 3.15
N PHE A 44 -12.97 -2.36 3.48
CA PHE A 44 -11.73 -3.10 3.32
C PHE A 44 -12.00 -4.53 2.84
N ASN A 45 -11.29 -4.97 1.79
CA ASN A 45 -11.17 -6.38 1.43
C ASN A 45 -9.73 -6.82 1.71
N ARG A 46 -9.57 -7.90 2.47
CA ARG A 46 -8.30 -8.35 3.03
C ARG A 46 -7.66 -9.45 2.20
N LEU A 47 -6.37 -9.29 1.90
CA LEU A 47 -5.46 -10.41 1.65
C LEU A 47 -4.46 -10.43 2.81
N SER A 48 -4.43 -11.51 3.57
CA SER A 48 -3.67 -11.65 4.81
C SER A 48 -2.21 -12.00 4.47
N ILE A 49 -1.33 -11.00 4.51
CA ILE A 49 0.12 -11.16 4.27
C ILE A 49 0.90 -11.00 5.58
N MET A 50 0.62 -9.95 6.35
CA MET A 50 1.16 -9.70 7.69
C MET A 50 0.06 -9.83 8.74
N GLY A 51 0.40 -10.42 9.90
CA GLY A 51 -0.53 -10.59 11.01
C GLY A 51 -1.72 -11.47 10.63
N LEU A 52 -1.48 -12.75 10.32
CA LEU A 52 -2.46 -13.70 9.74
C LEU A 52 -3.71 -13.98 10.60
N THR A 53 -3.77 -13.42 11.80
CA THR A 53 -4.89 -13.60 12.72
C THR A 53 -6.06 -12.64 12.37
N PRO A 54 -7.28 -12.91 12.87
CA PRO A 54 -8.44 -12.04 12.64
C PRO A 54 -8.26 -10.61 13.14
N GLU A 55 -7.39 -10.38 14.13
CA GLU A 55 -7.12 -9.07 14.72
C GLU A 55 -6.46 -8.11 13.73
N GLY A 56 -5.81 -8.62 12.68
CA GLY A 56 -5.26 -7.81 11.58
C GLY A 56 -6.32 -7.32 10.58
N MET A 57 -7.61 -7.54 10.83
CA MET A 57 -8.70 -7.08 9.96
C MET A 57 -8.95 -5.58 10.13
N GLN A 58 -9.10 -4.88 9.01
CA GLN A 58 -9.34 -3.44 8.96
C GLN A 58 -10.82 -3.14 8.64
N PRO A 59 -11.35 -1.95 8.96
CA PRO A 59 -10.66 -0.78 9.53
C PRO A 59 -10.15 -1.01 10.95
N PHE A 60 -8.94 -0.52 11.25
CA PHE A 60 -8.48 -0.36 12.64
C PHE A 60 -9.22 0.81 13.27
N GLU A 61 -9.47 0.73 14.58
CA GLU A 61 -10.24 1.72 15.33
C GLU A 61 -9.45 2.18 16.56
N ARG A 62 -9.49 3.48 16.84
CA ARG A 62 -8.99 4.07 18.07
C ARG A 62 -9.72 5.36 18.38
N ASP A 63 -10.36 5.44 19.55
CA ASP A 63 -11.03 6.63 20.06
C ASP A 63 -11.98 7.30 19.04
N GLY A 64 -12.76 6.48 18.31
CA GLY A 64 -13.71 6.93 17.28
C GLY A 64 -13.07 7.31 15.93
N SER A 65 -11.75 7.21 15.80
CA SER A 65 -11.02 7.32 14.53
C SER A 65 -10.83 5.94 13.91
N TYR A 66 -10.80 5.90 12.58
CA TYR A 66 -10.69 4.66 11.81
C TYR A 66 -9.66 4.78 10.70
N VAL A 67 -8.96 3.71 10.37
CA VAL A 67 -8.06 3.68 9.21
C VAL A 67 -8.16 2.38 8.43
N VAL A 68 -8.14 2.50 7.10
CA VAL A 68 -7.91 1.41 6.16
C VAL A 68 -6.66 1.72 5.33
N CYS A 69 -5.84 0.71 5.09
CA CYS A 69 -4.57 0.80 4.38
C CYS A 69 -4.37 -0.46 3.52
N ASN A 70 -4.25 -0.25 2.21
CA ASN A 70 -3.68 -1.24 1.30
C ASN A 70 -2.19 -0.89 1.15
N GLY A 71 -1.35 -1.54 1.95
CA GLY A 71 0.08 -1.25 1.98
C GLY A 71 0.86 -2.21 2.87
N GLU A 72 2.16 -1.98 2.89
CA GLU A 72 3.15 -2.64 3.74
C GLU A 72 4.04 -1.56 4.34
N ILE A 73 4.03 -1.45 5.67
CA ILE A 73 4.85 -0.50 6.43
C ILE A 73 6.15 -1.19 6.86
N TYR A 74 7.25 -0.87 6.19
CA TYR A 74 8.53 -1.51 6.46
C TYR A 74 9.11 -1.03 7.79
N GLY A 75 9.78 -1.92 8.53
CA GLY A 75 10.42 -1.57 9.80
C GLY A 75 9.43 -1.13 10.89
N PHE A 76 8.16 -1.55 10.81
CA PHE A 76 7.12 -1.16 11.77
C PHE A 76 7.39 -1.67 13.19
N ARG A 77 8.14 -2.76 13.37
CA ARG A 77 8.38 -3.40 14.70
C ARG A 77 9.07 -2.44 15.68
N PRO A 78 10.24 -1.83 15.36
CA PRO A 78 10.82 -0.76 16.18
C PRO A 78 9.86 0.40 16.46
N MET A 79 9.07 0.82 15.46
CA MET A 79 8.11 1.91 15.62
C MET A 79 6.98 1.53 16.58
N LYS A 80 6.49 0.30 16.51
CA LYS A 80 5.48 -0.24 17.43
C LYS A 80 5.99 -0.26 18.86
N GLU A 81 7.25 -0.68 19.10
CA GLU A 81 7.85 -0.64 20.43
C GLU A 81 8.06 0.79 20.95
N TYR A 82 8.48 1.72 20.09
CA TYR A 82 8.54 3.14 20.42
C TYR A 82 7.17 3.68 20.86
N LEU A 83 6.12 3.39 20.12
CA LEU A 83 4.74 3.80 20.43
C LEU A 83 4.22 3.13 21.71
N LYS A 84 4.55 1.86 21.98
CA LYS A 84 4.23 1.22 23.28
C LYS A 84 4.87 1.99 24.44
N GLY A 85 6.12 2.43 24.29
CA GLY A 85 6.81 3.27 25.28
C GLY A 85 6.15 4.63 25.50
N ARG A 86 5.34 5.10 24.54
CA ARG A 86 4.52 6.32 24.61
C ARG A 86 3.13 6.09 25.23
N GLY A 87 2.77 4.83 25.55
CA GLY A 87 1.50 4.46 26.16
C GLY A 87 0.45 3.89 25.19
N TYR A 88 0.81 3.65 23.93
CA TYR A 88 -0.08 3.02 22.96
C TYR A 88 -0.22 1.51 23.20
N THR A 89 -1.44 1.00 23.03
CA THR A 89 -1.75 -0.42 23.07
C THR A 89 -2.07 -0.93 21.67
N PHE A 90 -1.71 -2.18 21.41
CA PHE A 90 -1.90 -2.86 20.13
C PHE A 90 -2.49 -4.24 20.39
N VAL A 91 -3.40 -4.68 19.53
CA VAL A 91 -4.09 -5.97 19.63
C VAL A 91 -3.78 -6.91 18.47
N SER A 92 -3.24 -6.40 17.36
CA SER A 92 -2.85 -7.18 16.20
C SER A 92 -1.33 -7.17 16.00
N ASP A 93 -0.83 -7.99 15.07
CA ASP A 93 0.54 -7.91 14.57
C ASP A 93 0.63 -7.33 13.16
N SER A 94 -0.45 -6.69 12.69
CA SER A 94 -0.40 -5.95 11.43
C SER A 94 0.50 -4.73 11.56
N ASP A 95 1.34 -4.56 10.55
CA ASP A 95 2.13 -3.38 10.27
C ASP A 95 1.28 -2.09 10.18
N CYS A 96 0.05 -2.19 9.68
CA CYS A 96 -0.84 -1.05 9.50
C CYS A 96 -1.53 -0.57 10.80
N GLU A 97 -1.45 -1.32 11.91
CA GLU A 97 -2.08 -0.92 13.19
C GLU A 97 -1.39 0.32 13.81
N ILE A 98 -0.12 0.59 13.45
CA ILE A 98 0.61 1.77 13.95
C ILE A 98 0.13 3.09 13.36
N LEU A 99 -0.71 3.06 12.32
CA LEU A 99 -1.09 4.27 11.57
C LEU A 99 -1.92 5.26 12.41
N LEU A 100 -2.87 4.79 13.22
CA LEU A 100 -3.65 5.67 14.09
C LEU A 100 -2.79 6.28 15.22
N PRO A 101 -1.98 5.51 15.95
CA PRO A 101 -1.00 6.07 16.88
C PRO A 101 -0.03 7.10 16.26
N LEU A 102 0.48 6.83 15.06
CA LEU A 102 1.35 7.78 14.36
C LEU A 102 0.61 9.07 13.99
N TYR A 103 -0.64 8.97 13.53
CA TYR A 103 -1.47 10.13 13.23
C TYR A 103 -1.77 10.94 14.50
N GLU A 104 -1.97 10.31 15.65
CA GLU A 104 -2.18 11.02 16.91
C GLU A 104 -0.94 11.79 17.37
N GLU A 105 0.26 11.22 17.22
CA GLU A 105 1.52 11.87 17.63
C GLU A 105 1.99 12.95 16.63
N TYR A 106 1.83 12.71 15.33
CA TYR A 106 2.45 13.52 14.27
C TYR A 106 1.46 14.18 13.31
N GLY A 107 0.16 13.90 13.41
CA GLY A 107 -0.82 14.35 12.45
C GLY A 107 -0.46 13.89 11.02
N VAL A 108 -0.62 14.79 10.05
CA VAL A 108 -0.30 14.51 8.63
C VAL A 108 1.20 14.41 8.35
N ASP A 109 2.07 14.86 9.26
CA ASP A 109 3.52 14.71 9.09
C ASP A 109 3.95 13.24 9.18
N MET A 110 3.09 12.35 9.71
CA MET A 110 3.33 10.91 9.70
C MET A 110 3.69 10.38 8.32
N PHE A 111 3.11 10.93 7.23
CA PHE A 111 3.33 10.43 5.88
C PHE A 111 4.79 10.56 5.43
N ARG A 112 5.52 11.56 5.97
CA ARG A 112 6.95 11.75 5.69
C ARG A 112 7.84 10.77 6.46
N LEU A 113 7.31 10.14 7.51
CA LEU A 113 8.04 9.21 8.37
C LEU A 113 7.93 7.76 7.89
N LEU A 114 6.95 7.44 7.04
CA LEU A 114 6.70 6.08 6.58
C LEU A 114 7.69 5.67 5.48
N ASP A 115 8.54 4.69 5.77
CA ASP A 115 9.20 3.87 4.76
C ASP A 115 8.25 2.72 4.39
N ALA A 116 7.43 2.93 3.38
CA ALA A 116 6.31 2.06 3.08
C ALA A 116 5.87 2.15 1.62
N GLU A 117 5.15 1.13 1.17
CA GLU A 117 4.26 1.24 0.00
C GLU A 117 2.82 1.19 0.48
N TYR A 118 2.01 2.19 0.16
CA TYR A 118 0.67 2.30 0.76
C TYR A 118 -0.28 3.20 -0.03
N ALA A 119 -1.55 2.84 0.08
CA ALA A 119 -2.68 3.71 -0.11
C ALA A 119 -3.54 3.58 1.15
N LEU A 120 -3.88 4.70 1.78
CA LEU A 120 -4.68 4.68 3.01
C LEU A 120 -5.79 5.73 3.00
N ILE A 121 -6.83 5.45 3.77
CA ILE A 121 -7.93 6.36 4.06
C ILE A 121 -8.17 6.30 5.58
N LEU A 122 -8.13 7.45 6.22
CA LEU A 122 -8.33 7.67 7.64
C LEU A 122 -9.57 8.52 7.85
N PHE A 123 -10.36 8.19 8.85
CA PHE A 123 -11.41 9.05 9.40
C PHE A 123 -10.98 9.52 10.80
N ASP A 124 -10.86 10.83 11.01
CA ASP A 124 -10.54 11.41 12.32
C ASP A 124 -11.86 11.66 13.06
N GLY A 125 -12.09 10.89 14.14
CA GLY A 125 -13.32 11.00 14.94
C GLY A 125 -13.45 12.34 15.69
N ARG A 126 -12.35 13.07 15.89
CA ARG A 126 -12.34 14.37 16.59
C ARG A 126 -12.79 15.50 15.69
N THR A 127 -12.38 15.48 14.42
CA THR A 127 -12.75 16.53 13.44
C THR A 127 -13.93 16.12 12.56
N GLY A 128 -14.20 14.82 12.43
CA GLY A 128 -15.20 14.26 11.52
C GLY A 128 -14.76 14.26 10.06
N GLU A 129 -13.46 14.38 9.80
CA GLU A 129 -12.88 14.52 8.46
C GLU A 129 -12.31 13.20 7.94
N TYR A 130 -12.32 13.08 6.62
CA TYR A 130 -11.61 12.01 5.92
C TYR A 130 -10.30 12.53 5.35
N ILE A 131 -9.23 11.81 5.65
CA ILE A 131 -7.88 12.02 5.14
C ILE A 131 -7.53 10.82 4.28
N ALA A 132 -6.93 11.05 3.12
CA ALA A 132 -6.43 9.96 2.28
C ALA A 132 -4.99 10.26 1.86
N ALA A 133 -4.16 9.25 1.71
CA ALA A 133 -2.77 9.44 1.32
C ALA A 133 -2.25 8.27 0.48
N ARG A 134 -1.28 8.58 -0.37
CA ARG A 134 -0.62 7.61 -1.25
C ARG A 134 0.89 7.72 -1.12
N ASP A 135 1.58 6.59 -1.23
CA ASP A 135 3.03 6.51 -1.13
C ASP A 135 3.78 7.39 -2.16
N PRO A 136 5.06 7.72 -1.94
CA PRO A 136 5.79 8.74 -2.70
C PRO A 136 5.85 8.53 -4.22
N ILE A 137 5.83 7.27 -4.68
CA ILE A 137 5.91 6.95 -6.12
C ILE A 137 4.64 6.26 -6.64
N GLY A 138 3.64 6.08 -5.79
CA GLY A 138 2.34 5.54 -6.14
C GLY A 138 2.34 4.03 -6.41
N ILE A 139 3.15 3.26 -5.69
CA ILE A 139 3.22 1.79 -5.80
C ILE A 139 1.85 1.18 -5.58
N ARG A 140 1.16 1.54 -4.49
CA ARG A 140 -0.18 1.05 -4.22
C ARG A 140 -1.20 1.96 -4.91
N PRO A 141 -2.18 1.40 -5.64
CA PRO A 141 -3.12 2.20 -6.40
C PRO A 141 -4.17 2.84 -5.49
N LEU A 142 -4.48 4.10 -5.78
CA LEU A 142 -5.57 4.87 -5.18
C LEU A 142 -6.15 5.81 -6.23
N TYR A 143 -7.47 5.89 -6.26
CA TYR A 143 -8.25 6.72 -7.17
C TYR A 143 -9.29 7.47 -6.36
N TYR A 144 -9.78 8.57 -6.93
CA TYR A 144 -10.86 9.34 -6.36
C TYR A 144 -11.83 9.85 -7.42
N GLY A 145 -13.01 10.22 -6.97
CA GLY A 145 -14.02 10.92 -7.75
C GLY A 145 -14.99 11.63 -6.83
N TYR A 146 -15.98 12.30 -7.42
CA TYR A 146 -17.06 12.93 -6.69
C TYR A 146 -18.39 12.35 -7.14
N ASP A 147 -19.26 12.07 -6.18
CA ASP A 147 -20.64 11.70 -6.48
C ASP A 147 -21.45 12.90 -7.01
N LYS A 148 -22.71 12.67 -7.37
CA LYS A 148 -23.62 13.71 -7.88
C LYS A 148 -23.91 14.83 -6.87
N LYS A 149 -23.62 14.63 -5.59
CA LYS A 149 -23.78 15.61 -4.51
C LYS A 149 -22.47 16.32 -4.17
N GLY A 150 -21.37 15.99 -4.85
CA GLY A 150 -20.04 16.54 -4.58
C GLY A 150 -19.32 15.87 -3.42
N VAL A 151 -19.79 14.71 -2.93
CA VAL A 151 -19.11 13.91 -1.90
C VAL A 151 -17.93 13.21 -2.55
N ILE A 152 -16.75 13.35 -1.94
CA ILE A 152 -15.55 12.65 -2.40
C ILE A 152 -15.60 11.16 -2.07
N VAL A 153 -15.18 10.34 -3.03
CA VAL A 153 -15.09 8.88 -2.88
C VAL A 153 -13.69 8.44 -3.28
N PHE A 154 -13.04 7.64 -2.43
CA PHE A 154 -11.70 7.09 -2.65
C PHE A 154 -11.79 5.57 -2.81
N ALA A 155 -10.99 4.98 -3.71
CA ALA A 155 -10.91 3.53 -3.84
C ALA A 155 -9.60 3.05 -4.45
N SER A 156 -9.22 1.80 -4.18
CA SER A 156 -8.01 1.19 -4.76
C SER A 156 -8.06 1.04 -6.29
N GLU A 157 -9.24 0.86 -6.88
CA GLU A 157 -9.37 0.70 -8.34
C GLU A 157 -10.51 1.55 -8.91
N PRO A 158 -10.41 2.00 -10.18
CA PRO A 158 -11.45 2.80 -10.82
C PRO A 158 -12.81 2.07 -10.86
N LYS A 159 -12.80 0.74 -10.97
CA LYS A 159 -14.01 -0.08 -11.04
C LYS A 159 -14.93 0.11 -9.83
N ASN A 160 -14.39 0.43 -8.65
CA ASN A 160 -15.18 0.71 -7.45
C ASN A 160 -16.02 2.00 -7.62
N LEU A 161 -15.54 2.94 -8.44
CA LEU A 161 -16.07 4.30 -8.53
C LEU A 161 -17.02 4.50 -9.73
N ILE A 162 -17.04 3.60 -10.72
CA ILE A 162 -17.75 3.78 -12.01
C ILE A 162 -19.24 4.11 -11.85
N GLU A 163 -19.92 3.52 -10.86
CA GLU A 163 -21.36 3.75 -10.63
C GLU A 163 -21.64 4.91 -9.66
N LEU A 164 -20.60 5.42 -8.99
CA LEU A 164 -20.72 6.47 -7.98
C LEU A 164 -20.32 7.84 -8.52
N CYS A 165 -19.31 7.89 -9.40
CA CYS A 165 -18.63 9.11 -9.81
C CYS A 165 -18.71 9.29 -11.33
N ASP A 166 -19.04 10.50 -11.78
CA ASP A 166 -19.05 10.84 -13.21
C ASP A 166 -17.63 10.96 -13.79
N LYS A 167 -16.68 11.42 -12.97
CA LYS A 167 -15.27 11.57 -13.31
C LYS A 167 -14.40 10.89 -12.26
N ILE A 168 -13.50 10.03 -12.72
CA ILE A 168 -12.55 9.29 -11.88
C ILE A 168 -11.14 9.75 -12.23
N LEU A 169 -10.36 10.06 -11.20
CA LEU A 169 -8.99 10.56 -11.31
C LEU A 169 -8.04 9.68 -10.48
N PRO A 170 -6.81 9.46 -10.95
CA PRO A 170 -5.78 8.84 -10.11
C PRO A 170 -5.46 9.77 -8.94
N PHE A 171 -5.35 9.22 -7.73
CA PHE A 171 -4.85 9.96 -6.58
C PHE A 171 -3.35 10.23 -6.78
N PRO A 172 -2.87 11.49 -6.65
CA PRO A 172 -1.49 11.83 -6.95
C PRO A 172 -0.50 11.13 -5.99
N PRO A 173 0.61 10.55 -6.49
CA PRO A 173 1.68 10.02 -5.66
C PRO A 173 2.27 11.08 -4.71
N GLY A 174 2.77 10.65 -3.54
CA GLY A 174 3.46 11.54 -2.60
C GLY A 174 2.61 12.68 -2.04
N CYS A 175 1.28 12.51 -2.10
CA CYS A 175 0.32 13.49 -1.62
C CYS A 175 -0.59 12.89 -0.54
N TYR A 176 -1.18 13.79 0.25
CA TYR A 176 -2.35 13.50 1.05
C TYR A 176 -3.49 14.46 0.71
N TYR A 177 -4.72 14.05 0.95
CA TYR A 177 -5.92 14.85 0.84
C TYR A 177 -6.39 15.19 2.25
N LYS A 178 -6.59 16.49 2.52
CA LYS A 178 -7.16 17.01 3.76
C LYS A 178 -7.79 18.38 3.49
N ASP A 179 -8.88 18.71 4.19
CA ASP A 179 -9.54 20.01 4.11
C ASP A 179 -9.95 20.39 2.68
N GLY A 180 -10.46 19.43 1.90
CA GLY A 180 -10.93 19.68 0.54
C GLY A 180 -9.81 19.80 -0.52
N SER A 181 -8.55 19.63 -0.15
CA SER A 181 -7.40 19.90 -1.02
C SER A 181 -6.31 18.82 -0.93
N PHE A 182 -5.49 18.74 -1.97
CA PHE A 182 -4.34 17.85 -2.04
C PHE A 182 -3.07 18.59 -1.64
N HIS A 183 -2.25 17.96 -0.82
CA HIS A 183 -1.00 18.48 -0.28
C HIS A 183 0.13 17.51 -0.59
N THR A 184 1.17 17.98 -1.26
CA THR A 184 2.36 17.18 -1.53
C THR A 184 3.22 17.10 -0.28
N TYR A 185 3.46 15.89 0.23
CA TYR A 185 4.38 15.66 1.34
C TYR A 185 5.74 15.14 0.86
N ARG A 186 5.82 14.54 -0.34
CA ARG A 186 7.07 14.06 -0.94
C ARG A 186 6.97 14.08 -2.47
N ASP A 187 7.75 14.93 -3.11
CA ASP A 187 7.96 14.88 -4.55
C ASP A 187 9.30 14.17 -4.83
N MET A 188 9.27 13.07 -5.58
CA MET A 188 10.49 12.32 -5.95
C MET A 188 11.19 12.90 -7.18
N THR A 189 10.57 13.87 -7.85
CA THR A 189 11.14 14.61 -8.98
C THR A 189 11.87 15.88 -8.56
N ASP A 190 11.66 16.33 -7.32
CA ASP A 190 12.35 17.46 -6.72
C ASP A 190 13.74 17.01 -6.22
N ILE A 191 14.78 17.32 -7.01
CA ILE A 191 16.16 16.88 -6.77
C ILE A 191 16.98 18.06 -6.25
N ASP A 192 17.30 18.02 -4.96
CA ASP A 192 18.10 19.07 -4.30
C ASP A 192 19.62 18.79 -4.33
N TYR A 193 20.03 17.59 -4.75
CA TYR A 193 21.43 17.15 -4.66
C TYR A 193 21.83 16.20 -5.78
N TYR A 194 23.03 16.40 -6.32
CA TYR A 194 23.71 15.50 -7.24
C TYR A 194 25.01 15.02 -6.61
N SER A 195 25.18 13.70 -6.50
CA SER A 195 26.44 13.11 -6.01
C SER A 195 27.61 13.51 -6.91
N GLN A 196 28.70 13.94 -6.28
CA GLN A 196 30.01 14.22 -6.91
C GLN A 196 31.05 13.17 -6.51
N ASP A 197 30.61 12.05 -5.95
CA ASP A 197 31.49 10.98 -5.47
C ASP A 197 32.12 10.26 -6.68
N ASP A 198 33.23 9.54 -6.43
CA ASP A 198 33.84 8.71 -7.45
C ASP A 198 32.95 7.50 -7.81
N LEU A 199 33.23 6.88 -8.96
CA LEU A 199 32.41 5.79 -9.49
C LEU A 199 32.31 4.61 -8.54
N ASP A 200 33.39 4.25 -7.84
CA ASP A 200 33.41 3.10 -6.94
C ASP A 200 32.50 3.37 -5.73
N THR A 201 32.63 4.57 -5.14
CA THR A 201 31.75 5.03 -4.06
C THR A 201 30.28 5.05 -4.48
N ILE A 202 29.98 5.53 -5.70
CA ILE A 202 28.60 5.53 -6.24
C ILE A 202 28.08 4.09 -6.36
N CYS A 203 28.89 3.18 -6.94
CA CYS A 203 28.49 1.79 -7.12
C CYS A 203 28.22 1.09 -5.79
N THR A 204 29.09 1.28 -4.79
CA THR A 204 28.90 0.74 -3.43
C THR A 204 27.62 1.30 -2.80
N ASN A 205 27.40 2.61 -2.90
CA ASN A 205 26.19 3.24 -2.34
C ASN A 205 24.89 2.72 -2.98
N ILE A 206 24.89 2.50 -4.31
CA ILE A 206 23.74 1.92 -5.02
C ILE A 206 23.53 0.47 -4.57
N HIS A 207 24.59 -0.33 -4.55
CA HIS A 207 24.55 -1.72 -4.10
C HIS A 207 23.95 -1.81 -2.68
N ASP A 208 24.45 -1.04 -1.72
CA ASP A 208 24.03 -1.13 -0.32
C ASP A 208 22.60 -0.63 -0.12
N LYS A 209 22.16 0.38 -0.88
CA LYS A 209 20.76 0.83 -0.86
C LYS A 209 19.83 -0.22 -1.45
N LEU A 210 20.24 -0.90 -2.51
CA LEU A 210 19.48 -1.95 -3.16
C LEU A 210 19.36 -3.18 -2.26
N MET A 211 20.46 -3.63 -1.65
CA MET A 211 20.48 -4.75 -0.70
C MET A 211 19.56 -4.48 0.50
N ARG A 212 19.68 -3.30 1.13
CA ARG A 212 18.76 -2.87 2.21
C ARG A 212 17.31 -2.78 1.74
N GLY A 213 17.08 -2.33 0.51
CA GLY A 213 15.77 -2.23 -0.11
C GLY A 213 15.07 -3.58 -0.29
N ILE A 214 15.86 -4.61 -0.62
CA ILE A 214 15.42 -6.00 -0.76
C ILE A 214 15.20 -6.63 0.61
N GLU A 215 16.19 -6.53 1.51
CA GLU A 215 16.15 -7.10 2.86
C GLU A 215 14.86 -6.72 3.61
N LYS A 216 14.49 -5.43 3.61
CA LYS A 216 13.27 -4.97 4.30
C LYS A 216 11.96 -5.50 3.71
N ARG A 217 11.97 -5.99 2.47
CA ARG A 217 10.81 -6.58 1.76
C ARG A 217 10.75 -8.11 1.89
N LEU A 218 11.73 -8.71 2.57
CA LEU A 218 11.72 -10.15 2.88
C LEU A 218 10.98 -10.46 4.20
N ASP A 219 10.66 -9.45 5.03
CA ASP A 219 9.86 -9.61 6.26
C ASP A 219 8.38 -9.82 5.89
N ALA A 220 7.97 -11.09 5.80
CA ALA A 220 6.61 -11.50 5.50
C ALA A 220 6.21 -12.73 6.34
N ASP A 221 5.01 -12.72 6.94
CA ASP A 221 4.47 -13.88 7.68
C ASP A 221 3.93 -14.98 6.74
N ALA A 222 3.60 -14.61 5.49
CA ALA A 222 3.13 -15.52 4.45
C ALA A 222 4.27 -15.98 3.50
N PRO A 223 4.14 -17.16 2.86
CA PRO A 223 5.09 -17.57 1.82
C PRO A 223 5.15 -16.57 0.67
N VAL A 224 6.36 -16.13 0.30
CA VAL A 224 6.61 -15.16 -0.77
C VAL A 224 7.14 -15.88 -2.01
N GLY A 225 6.52 -15.62 -3.16
CA GLY A 225 6.99 -16.07 -4.47
C GLY A 225 7.71 -14.96 -5.23
N TYR A 226 8.70 -15.33 -6.05
CA TYR A 226 9.58 -14.36 -6.72
C TYR A 226 9.43 -14.44 -8.24
N LEU A 227 9.27 -13.31 -8.91
CA LEU A 227 9.12 -13.27 -10.37
C LEU A 227 10.50 -13.19 -11.03
N LEU A 228 10.89 -14.24 -11.75
CA LEU A 228 12.17 -14.30 -12.46
C LEU A 228 11.93 -14.30 -13.97
N SER A 229 12.22 -13.19 -14.64
CA SER A 229 12.03 -13.07 -16.10
C SER A 229 13.23 -13.58 -16.92
N GLY A 230 14.40 -13.69 -16.28
CA GLY A 230 15.70 -13.87 -16.95
C GLY A 230 16.35 -12.55 -17.39
N GLY A 231 15.65 -11.41 -17.28
CA GLY A 231 16.24 -10.08 -17.42
C GLY A 231 17.10 -9.70 -16.23
N LEU A 232 17.95 -8.67 -16.40
CA LEU A 232 18.91 -8.21 -15.39
C LEU A 232 18.23 -7.86 -14.06
N ASP A 233 17.17 -7.05 -14.08
CA ASP A 233 16.53 -6.53 -12.86
C ASP A 233 15.94 -7.63 -11.99
N SER A 234 15.12 -8.50 -12.58
CA SER A 234 14.52 -9.62 -11.84
C SER A 234 15.56 -10.62 -11.36
N SER A 235 16.63 -10.83 -12.15
CA SER A 235 17.71 -11.75 -11.77
C SER A 235 18.54 -11.18 -10.63
N LEU A 236 18.77 -9.87 -10.63
CA LEU A 236 19.48 -9.18 -9.55
C LEU A 236 18.68 -9.24 -8.26
N VAL A 237 17.38 -8.89 -8.30
CA VAL A 237 16.51 -8.95 -7.10
C VAL A 237 16.44 -10.37 -6.56
N CYS A 238 16.20 -11.37 -7.42
CA CYS A 238 16.15 -12.77 -6.99
C CYS A 238 17.52 -13.26 -6.48
N GLY A 239 18.62 -12.90 -7.13
CA GLY A 239 19.96 -13.29 -6.69
C GLY A 239 20.34 -12.70 -5.33
N ALA A 240 20.03 -11.42 -5.12
CA ALA A 240 20.23 -10.75 -3.84
C ALA A 240 19.34 -11.36 -2.74
N ALA A 241 18.06 -11.59 -3.01
CA ALA A 241 17.16 -12.26 -2.06
C ALA A 241 17.63 -13.67 -1.70
N ALA A 242 18.16 -14.42 -2.68
CA ALA A 242 18.66 -15.79 -2.45
C ALA A 242 19.82 -15.82 -1.46
N ASN A 243 20.69 -14.81 -1.52
CA ASN A 243 21.84 -14.70 -0.63
C ASN A 243 21.45 -14.29 0.80
N LEU A 244 20.32 -13.60 0.97
CA LEU A 244 19.82 -13.16 2.27
C LEU A 244 18.94 -14.22 2.96
N MET A 245 18.40 -15.17 2.21
CA MET A 245 17.49 -16.19 2.74
C MET A 245 18.21 -17.48 3.11
N GLU A 246 17.82 -18.08 4.24
CA GLU A 246 18.31 -19.41 4.65
C GLU A 246 17.71 -20.56 3.82
N LYS A 247 16.54 -20.32 3.20
CA LYS A 247 15.80 -21.31 2.41
C LYS A 247 15.86 -20.97 0.92
N PRO A 248 15.81 -22.00 0.03
CA PRO A 248 15.75 -21.76 -1.40
C PRO A 248 14.54 -20.89 -1.81
N LEU A 249 14.76 -19.97 -2.74
CA LEU A 249 13.69 -19.15 -3.34
C LEU A 249 12.81 -19.98 -4.27
N GLU A 250 11.50 -19.81 -4.14
CA GLU A 250 10.54 -20.28 -5.14
C GLU A 250 10.33 -19.21 -6.21
N THR A 251 10.92 -19.42 -7.39
CA THR A 251 10.83 -18.48 -8.52
C THR A 251 9.80 -18.92 -9.57
N ILE A 252 9.04 -17.97 -10.11
CA ILE A 252 8.03 -18.18 -11.13
C ILE A 252 8.39 -17.39 -12.40
N SER A 253 8.36 -18.08 -13.54
CA SER A 253 8.57 -17.49 -14.87
C SER A 253 7.44 -17.89 -15.80
N ARG A 254 7.01 -16.99 -16.69
CA ARG A 254 6.01 -17.30 -17.72
C ARG A 254 6.57 -16.98 -19.10
N ARG A 255 6.61 -17.99 -19.97
CA ARG A 255 6.99 -17.84 -21.39
C ARG A 255 5.95 -18.52 -22.28
N ARG A 256 5.64 -17.93 -23.43
CA ARG A 256 4.88 -18.61 -24.48
C ARG A 256 5.72 -19.76 -25.03
N ARG A 257 5.16 -20.98 -25.08
CA ARG A 257 5.82 -22.10 -25.76
C ARG A 257 6.13 -21.69 -27.21
N PRO A 258 7.39 -21.83 -27.69
CA PRO A 258 7.70 -21.56 -29.09
C PRO A 258 6.84 -22.46 -30.00
N SER A 259 6.48 -21.98 -31.19
CA SER A 259 5.90 -22.86 -32.20
C SER A 259 6.90 -23.97 -32.57
N PRO A 260 6.45 -25.19 -32.92
CA PRO A 260 7.33 -26.28 -33.33
C PRO A 260 8.32 -25.88 -34.45
N SER A 261 7.92 -24.96 -35.33
CA SER A 261 8.75 -24.44 -36.44
C SER A 261 9.96 -23.58 -36.01
N ALA A 262 10.01 -23.10 -34.76
CA ALA A 262 11.12 -22.32 -34.25
C ALA A 262 12.30 -23.18 -33.74
N TRP A 263 12.08 -24.49 -33.57
CA TRP A 263 13.11 -25.43 -33.11
C TRP A 263 14.00 -25.94 -34.26
N THR A 264 13.52 -25.89 -35.51
CA THR A 264 14.27 -26.35 -36.69
C THR A 264 15.29 -25.35 -37.23
N SER A 265 15.36 -24.13 -36.68
CA SER A 265 16.29 -23.08 -37.10
C SER A 265 17.34 -22.70 -36.05
N MET A 266 17.41 -23.40 -34.92
CA MET A 266 18.51 -23.22 -33.98
C MET A 266 19.71 -24.07 -34.46
N PRO A 267 20.87 -23.46 -34.77
CA PRO A 267 22.05 -24.24 -35.10
C PRO A 267 22.43 -25.11 -33.89
N SER A 268 22.64 -26.39 -34.16
CA SER A 268 23.25 -27.33 -33.21
C SER A 268 24.56 -26.72 -32.70
N ILE A 269 24.68 -26.56 -31.39
CA ILE A 269 25.96 -26.29 -30.73
C ILE A 269 26.69 -27.63 -30.54
#